data_AF-A0A5N5TE57-F1
#
_entry.id   AF-A0A5N5TE57-F1
#
_cell.length_a   1.000
_cell.length_b   1.000
_cell.length_c   1.000
_cell.angle_alpha   90.00
_cell.angle_beta   90.00
_cell.angle_gamma   90.00
#
_symmetry.space_group_name_H-M   'P 1'
#
loop_
_entity.id
_entity.type
_entity.pdbx_description
1 polymer ?
#
loop_
_entity_poly.entity_id
_entity_poly.type
_entity_poly.pdbx_seq_one_letter_code
_entity_poly.pdbx_strand_id
1 'polypeptide(L)'
;MLEKQSREKEQLIRSSQRDLEDLRNTNLSLTDRLEAMSRNSSSPSMGHTSLMNEMDLSDQDASRPSLPEDLLELDEDIECDEPCLSPLSDAENLKQLRQEVIESTSQLRSLVEQMRHQRRNSLTSISTNSSDEFTVNNLKPGVLKETAQELKGLIRQLLRREAKGQCSACGRSAPEDKIQMEQEIHKALEALDKLNIELADKTEKLKNKTDEVDQLQQQIMLKDAQSKAVEEERDNLKYDLSNTHLAKDELIKKAWDMRDNAVARKNACEIELAKTRIDVMQVNSQLMEAIQQKVELSQQLEQWQVDMQQLLDDQMRRKLDRLENSGVFAAKALNGSDSDSSSSTKNSPKKTFKIFALLSHLRRSPATSSTATASGNPAGGNSNSA
;
A
#
# COMPACT_ATOMS: atom_id res chain seq x y z
N MET A 1 -31.95 18.02 -31.62
CA MET A 1 -30.95 16.99 -31.25
C MET A 1 -30.02 17.48 -30.15
N LEU A 2 -29.37 18.64 -30.32
CA LEU A 2 -28.49 19.25 -29.30
C LEU A 2 -29.21 19.57 -27.98
N GLU A 3 -30.44 20.09 -28.03
CA GLU A 3 -31.21 20.40 -26.83
C GLU A 3 -31.56 19.15 -26.00
N LYS A 4 -31.85 18.02 -26.66
CA LYS A 4 -32.09 16.74 -26.01
C LYS A 4 -30.83 16.21 -25.32
N GLN A 5 -29.68 16.27 -26.00
CA GLN A 5 -28.39 15.91 -25.41
C GLN A 5 -28.00 16.84 -24.24
N SER A 6 -28.33 18.12 -24.31
CA SER A 6 -28.11 19.06 -23.21
C SER A 6 -28.93 18.67 -21.97
N ARG A 7 -30.21 18.35 -22.15
CA ARG A 7 -31.09 17.91 -21.04
C ARG A 7 -30.63 16.58 -20.43
N GLU A 8 -30.17 15.63 -21.25
CA GLU A 8 -29.63 14.35 -20.78
C GLU A 8 -28.34 14.55 -19.97
N LYS A 9 -27.41 15.40 -20.43
CA LYS A 9 -26.20 15.75 -19.67
C LYS A 9 -26.54 16.45 -18.36
N GLU A 10 -27.52 17.35 -18.37
CA GLU A 10 -27.96 18.06 -17.17
C GLU A 10 -28.63 17.13 -16.16
N GLN A 11 -29.38 16.13 -16.62
CA GLN A 11 -29.93 15.07 -15.76
C GLN A 11 -28.82 14.19 -15.16
N LEU A 12 -27.81 13.83 -15.95
CA LEU A 12 -26.67 13.04 -15.47
C LEU A 12 -25.83 13.81 -14.44
N ILE A 13 -25.63 15.11 -14.64
CA ILE A 13 -24.96 15.97 -13.65
C ILE A 13 -25.78 16.01 -12.36
N ARG A 14 -27.10 16.18 -12.45
CA ARG A 14 -27.99 16.17 -11.27
C ARG A 14 -28.05 14.84 -10.54
N SER A 15 -27.92 13.71 -11.24
CA SER A 15 -27.84 12.39 -10.58
C SER A 15 -26.49 12.23 -9.89
N SER A 16 -25.39 12.52 -10.60
CA SER A 16 -24.04 12.44 -10.03
C SER A 16 -23.85 13.37 -8.83
N GLN A 17 -24.45 14.56 -8.83
CA GLN A 17 -24.44 15.47 -7.68
C GLN A 17 -25.16 14.88 -6.46
N ARG A 18 -26.32 14.24 -6.65
CA ARG A 18 -27.03 13.55 -5.56
C ARG A 18 -26.21 12.39 -5.01
N ASP A 19 -25.63 11.57 -5.88
CA ASP A 19 -24.81 10.44 -5.46
C ASP A 19 -23.58 10.90 -4.66
N LEU A 20 -22.95 12.02 -5.07
CA LEU A 20 -21.85 12.63 -4.32
C LEU A 20 -22.27 13.16 -2.95
N GLU A 21 -23.48 13.71 -2.85
CA GLU A 21 -24.03 14.21 -1.59
C GLU A 21 -24.37 13.06 -0.63
N ASP A 22 -24.92 11.97 -1.13
CA ASP A 22 -25.15 10.74 -0.37
C ASP A 22 -23.83 10.11 0.10
N LEU A 23 -22.81 10.07 -0.75
CA LEU A 23 -21.46 9.60 -0.37
C LEU A 23 -20.78 10.51 0.66
N ARG A 24 -21.02 11.82 0.60
CA ARG A 24 -20.54 12.76 1.63
C ARG A 24 -21.24 12.54 2.96
N ASN A 25 -22.56 12.36 2.95
CA ASN A 25 -23.34 12.10 4.16
C ASN A 25 -22.95 10.79 4.83
N THR A 26 -22.73 9.73 4.03
CA THR A 26 -22.24 8.44 4.54
C THR A 26 -20.82 8.53 5.08
N ASN A 27 -19.91 9.25 4.40
CA ASN A 27 -18.56 9.51 4.94
C ASN A 27 -18.59 10.31 6.23
N LEU A 28 -19.43 11.35 6.32
CA LEU A 28 -19.61 12.09 7.58
C LEU A 28 -20.08 11.15 8.69
N SER A 29 -21.11 10.32 8.43
CA SER A 29 -21.60 9.37 9.43
C SER A 29 -20.55 8.34 9.86
N LEU A 30 -19.74 7.84 8.91
CA LEU A 30 -18.63 6.94 9.21
C LEU A 30 -17.52 7.64 9.99
N THR A 31 -17.22 8.90 9.66
CA THR A 31 -16.26 9.73 10.38
C THR A 31 -16.72 10.00 11.80
N ASP A 32 -17.99 10.36 12.00
CA ASP A 32 -18.59 10.54 13.33
C ASP A 32 -18.54 9.24 14.15
N ARG A 33 -18.79 8.08 13.51
CA ARG A 33 -18.66 6.77 14.18
C ARG A 33 -17.20 6.44 14.51
N LEU A 34 -16.26 6.75 13.64
CA LEU A 34 -14.83 6.58 13.89
C LEU A 34 -14.34 7.54 14.97
N GLU A 35 -14.82 8.78 15.01
CA GLU A 35 -14.53 9.73 16.09
C GLU A 35 -15.13 9.27 17.41
N ALA A 36 -16.38 8.77 17.41
CA ALA A 36 -16.99 8.19 18.59
C ALA A 36 -16.15 7.00 19.09
N MET A 37 -15.82 6.05 18.21
CA MET A 37 -14.94 4.93 18.55
C MET A 37 -13.56 5.38 19.02
N SER A 38 -12.98 6.40 18.39
CA SER A 38 -11.66 6.97 18.73
C SER A 38 -11.67 7.66 20.11
N ARG A 39 -12.77 8.33 20.45
CA ARG A 39 -13.02 8.94 21.77
C ARG A 39 -13.29 7.87 22.83
N ASN A 40 -13.93 6.75 22.45
CA ASN A 40 -14.12 5.59 23.32
C ASN A 40 -12.83 4.76 23.50
N SER A 41 -11.87 4.85 22.57
CA SER A 41 -10.55 4.21 22.67
C SER A 41 -9.46 5.11 23.27
N SER A 42 -9.77 6.36 23.60
CA SER A 42 -8.89 7.25 24.38
C SER A 42 -9.36 7.38 25.84
N SER A 43 -9.37 6.24 26.53
CA SER A 43 -9.07 6.13 27.96
C SER A 43 -8.33 4.80 28.18
N PRO A 44 -7.37 4.75 29.12
CA PRO A 44 -6.47 3.62 29.24
C PRO A 44 -7.30 2.37 29.54
N SER A 45 -7.22 1.39 28.66
CA SER A 45 -7.56 0.00 28.96
C SER A 45 -6.57 -0.50 30.01
N MET A 46 -6.81 -0.16 31.28
CA MET A 46 -6.59 -1.09 32.38
C MET A 46 -7.75 -2.06 32.32
N GLY A 47 -7.45 -3.29 31.91
CA GLY A 47 -8.41 -4.38 31.86
C GLY A 47 -8.99 -4.63 33.25
N HIS A 48 -10.29 -4.35 33.39
CA HIS A 48 -11.09 -4.91 34.47
C HIS A 48 -11.83 -6.14 33.94
N THR A 49 -11.12 -7.26 33.83
CA THR A 49 -11.73 -8.57 34.10
C THR A 49 -11.57 -8.82 35.59
N SER A 50 -12.43 -8.18 36.37
CA SER A 50 -12.60 -8.46 37.80
C SER A 50 -13.41 -9.74 37.94
N LEU A 51 -12.75 -10.89 37.93
CA LEU A 51 -13.22 -12.18 38.47
C LEU A 51 -12.01 -13.14 38.57
N MET A 52 -11.05 -12.77 39.42
CA MET A 52 -10.07 -13.72 39.95
C MET A 52 -9.77 -13.32 41.40
N ASN A 53 -10.83 -13.43 42.21
CA ASN A 53 -10.66 -13.74 43.63
C ASN A 53 -10.09 -15.16 43.73
N GLU A 54 -9.37 -15.41 44.83
CA GLU A 54 -8.70 -16.67 45.23
C GLU A 54 -7.24 -16.72 44.74
N MET A 55 -6.21 -16.86 45.57
CA MET A 55 -6.12 -17.24 46.98
C MET A 55 -4.71 -16.84 47.45
N ASP A 56 -4.62 -15.98 48.46
CA ASP A 56 -3.38 -15.80 49.22
C ASP A 56 -3.04 -17.12 49.94
N LEU A 57 -1.81 -17.60 49.78
CA LEU A 57 -1.26 -18.70 50.58
C LEU A 57 0.15 -18.34 51.02
N SER A 58 0.27 -17.96 52.29
CA SER A 58 1.38 -18.40 53.14
C SER A 58 0.87 -18.55 54.57
N ASP A 59 1.34 -19.62 55.19
CA ASP A 59 1.28 -20.02 56.60
C ASP A 59 0.00 -20.70 57.11
N GLN A 60 0.05 -22.04 57.22
CA GLN A 60 0.19 -22.74 58.53
C GLN A 60 0.06 -24.26 58.40
N ASP A 61 0.96 -24.92 59.12
CA ASP A 61 0.81 -26.16 59.90
C ASP A 61 0.05 -27.34 59.28
N ALA A 62 0.84 -28.34 58.85
CA ALA A 62 0.37 -29.71 58.69
C ALA A 62 0.44 -30.46 60.03
N SER A 63 -0.73 -30.92 60.47
CA SER A 63 -0.98 -31.73 61.65
C SER A 63 -0.24 -33.08 61.69
N ARG A 64 0.19 -33.44 62.90
CA ARG A 64 0.23 -34.80 63.51
C ARG A 64 -0.96 -35.70 63.06
N PRO A 65 -0.92 -37.06 63.14
CA PRO A 65 -0.60 -37.86 64.34
C PRO A 65 0.23 -39.14 64.03
N SER A 66 0.86 -39.87 64.96
CA SER A 66 0.21 -40.72 65.98
C SER A 66 1.25 -41.28 66.98
N LEU A 67 0.86 -41.24 68.26
CA LEU A 67 1.30 -42.04 69.41
C LEU A 67 1.19 -43.57 69.14
N PRO A 68 1.78 -44.48 69.95
CA PRO A 68 1.69 -44.43 71.42
C PRO A 68 2.86 -44.95 72.27
N GLU A 69 2.75 -44.57 73.56
CA GLU A 69 3.04 -45.36 74.77
C GLU A 69 4.41 -46.05 74.86
N ASP A 70 5.23 -45.64 75.84
CA ASP A 70 5.08 -46.29 77.14
C ASP A 70 5.70 -45.45 78.28
N LEU A 71 4.99 -45.46 79.40
CA LEU A 71 5.27 -44.77 80.64
C LEU A 71 5.35 -45.85 81.72
N LEU A 72 6.55 -46.14 82.21
CA LEU A 72 6.85 -46.85 83.46
C LEU A 72 8.19 -46.24 83.91
N GLU A 73 8.37 -45.51 85.02
CA GLU A 73 8.00 -45.80 86.41
C GLU A 73 8.04 -47.28 86.73
N LEU A 74 9.22 -47.74 87.15
CA LEU A 74 9.41 -48.70 88.23
C LEU A 74 10.85 -48.59 88.73
N ASP A 75 10.95 -48.33 90.03
CA ASP A 75 12.05 -48.70 90.90
C ASP A 75 12.52 -50.12 90.58
N GLU A 76 13.82 -50.36 90.60
CA GLU A 76 14.34 -51.62 91.14
C GLU A 76 15.81 -51.46 91.52
N ASP A 77 16.04 -51.82 92.77
CA ASP A 77 17.29 -51.86 93.48
C ASP A 77 18.36 -52.64 92.71
N ILE A 78 19.53 -52.02 92.54
CA ILE A 78 20.77 -52.76 92.29
C ILE A 78 21.53 -52.79 93.61
N GLU A 79 21.04 -53.67 94.48
CA GLU A 79 21.81 -54.32 95.52
C GLU A 79 22.83 -55.22 94.82
N CYS A 80 24.13 -54.92 94.96
CA CYS A 80 25.20 -55.85 94.65
C CYS A 80 26.34 -55.62 95.64
N ASP A 81 26.20 -56.37 96.74
CA ASP A 81 27.22 -57.03 97.53
C ASP A 81 28.25 -56.18 98.26
N GLU A 82 27.92 -55.94 99.53
CA GLU A 82 28.88 -55.91 100.63
C GLU A 82 29.71 -57.21 100.66
N PRO A 83 31.06 -57.17 100.50
CA PRO A 83 31.91 -58.27 100.91
C PRO A 83 32.50 -57.95 102.28
N CYS A 84 31.91 -58.63 103.26
CA CYS A 84 32.54 -59.20 104.45
C CYS A 84 34.03 -58.82 104.68
N LEU A 85 34.25 -58.13 105.80
CA LEU A 85 35.53 -57.98 106.48
C LEU A 85 36.34 -59.28 106.45
N SER A 86 37.42 -59.26 105.67
CA SER A 86 38.59 -60.12 105.86
C SER A 86 39.79 -59.20 106.06
N PRO A 87 40.61 -59.37 107.12
CA PRO A 87 41.72 -58.45 107.37
C PRO A 87 42.82 -58.70 106.34
N LEU A 88 42.82 -57.90 105.26
CA LEU A 88 43.90 -57.83 104.31
C LEU A 88 44.88 -56.76 104.78
N SER A 89 46.14 -57.16 104.92
CA SER A 89 47.24 -56.35 105.48
C SER A 89 47.30 -54.93 104.89
N ASP A 90 47.80 -53.96 105.66
CA ASP A 90 48.05 -52.56 105.27
C ASP A 90 48.73 -52.38 103.89
N ALA A 91 49.38 -53.43 103.36
CA ALA A 91 49.99 -53.47 102.05
C ALA A 91 49.00 -53.44 100.86
N GLU A 92 47.74 -53.86 101.02
CA GLU A 92 46.76 -53.87 99.90
C GLU A 92 45.98 -52.56 99.77
N ASN A 93 45.57 -51.94 100.89
CA ASN A 93 44.97 -50.60 100.89
C ASN A 93 45.93 -49.55 100.29
N LEU A 94 47.23 -49.69 100.57
CA LEU A 94 48.26 -48.81 100.01
C LEU A 94 48.44 -49.02 98.49
N LYS A 95 48.17 -50.23 97.98
CA LYS A 95 48.19 -50.54 96.54
C LYS A 95 46.97 -49.98 95.83
N GLN A 96 45.78 -50.08 96.43
CA GLN A 96 44.55 -49.51 95.88
C GLN A 96 44.63 -47.97 95.83
N LEU A 97 45.04 -47.31 96.91
CA LEU A 97 45.23 -45.86 96.91
C LEU A 97 46.30 -45.42 95.91
N ARG A 98 47.38 -46.20 95.75
CA ARG A 98 48.40 -45.96 94.73
C ARG A 98 47.82 -46.07 93.32
N GLN A 99 46.93 -47.03 93.08
CA GLN A 99 46.24 -47.22 91.81
C GLN A 99 45.27 -46.07 91.49
N GLU A 100 44.49 -45.61 92.46
CA GLU A 100 43.60 -44.44 92.31
C GLU A 100 44.37 -43.14 92.00
N VAL A 101 45.52 -42.94 92.66
CA VAL A 101 46.41 -41.78 92.37
C VAL A 101 46.99 -41.87 90.97
N ILE A 102 47.30 -43.08 90.48
CA ILE A 102 47.76 -43.30 89.10
C ILE A 102 46.67 -42.95 88.11
N GLU A 103 45.46 -43.46 88.32
CA GLU A 103 44.31 -43.22 87.46
C GLU A 103 43.96 -41.73 87.41
N SER A 104 43.91 -41.08 88.57
CA SER A 104 43.68 -39.64 88.68
C SER A 104 44.78 -38.81 87.98
N THR A 105 46.05 -39.21 88.12
CA THR A 105 47.19 -38.53 87.46
C THR A 105 47.17 -38.77 85.94
N SER A 106 46.75 -39.95 85.49
CA SER A 106 46.59 -40.32 84.08
C SER A 106 45.44 -39.53 83.43
N GLN A 107 44.29 -39.46 84.11
CA GLN A 107 43.14 -38.67 83.68
C GLN A 107 43.47 -37.17 83.57
N LEU A 108 44.17 -36.61 84.56
CA LEU A 108 44.62 -35.21 84.53
C LEU A 108 45.59 -34.94 83.37
N ARG A 109 46.47 -35.90 83.04
CA ARG A 109 47.35 -35.77 81.86
C ARG A 109 46.60 -35.87 80.55
N SER A 110 45.64 -36.78 80.44
CA SER A 110 44.77 -36.87 79.27
C SER A 110 44.03 -35.55 79.05
N LEU A 111 43.50 -34.94 80.11
CA LEU A 111 42.83 -33.63 80.04
C LEU A 111 43.79 -32.50 79.63
N VAL A 112 44.99 -32.46 80.23
CA VAL A 112 46.04 -31.51 79.85
C VAL A 112 46.41 -31.65 78.37
N GLU A 113 46.56 -32.88 77.88
CA GLU A 113 46.91 -33.15 76.49
C GLU A 113 45.75 -32.85 75.53
N GLN A 114 44.50 -33.10 75.93
CA GLN A 114 43.31 -32.69 75.19
C GLN A 114 43.23 -31.16 75.06
N MET A 115 43.45 -30.42 76.15
CA MET A 115 43.45 -28.95 76.12
C MET A 115 44.61 -28.38 75.28
N ARG A 116 45.76 -29.05 75.26
CA ARG A 116 46.87 -28.73 74.36
C ARG A 116 46.53 -29.02 72.89
N HIS A 117 45.87 -30.13 72.60
CA HIS A 117 45.42 -30.46 71.25
C HIS A 117 44.37 -29.47 70.74
N GLN A 118 43.43 -29.07 71.59
CA GLN A 118 42.44 -28.02 71.26
C GLN A 118 43.12 -26.69 70.90
N ARG A 119 44.28 -26.40 71.50
CA ARG A 119 45.12 -25.24 71.17
C ARG A 119 45.93 -25.43 69.88
N ARG A 120 46.36 -26.66 69.57
CA ARG A 120 47.16 -27.01 68.37
C ARG A 120 46.33 -27.24 67.11
N ASN A 121 45.04 -27.54 67.22
CA ASN A 121 44.15 -27.76 66.06
C ASN A 121 44.00 -26.54 65.13
N SER A 122 44.57 -25.39 65.48
CA SER A 122 44.66 -24.23 64.58
C SER A 122 45.93 -24.18 63.72
N LEU A 123 46.96 -24.99 63.99
CA LEU A 123 48.21 -24.98 63.25
C LEU A 123 48.74 -26.41 63.09
N THR A 124 48.53 -26.96 61.89
CA THR A 124 49.27 -28.08 61.30
C THR A 124 49.23 -29.41 62.07
N SER A 125 48.50 -30.37 61.50
CA SER A 125 48.49 -31.79 61.83
C SER A 125 49.85 -32.44 61.57
N ILE A 126 50.75 -32.46 62.55
CA ILE A 126 51.91 -33.35 62.53
C ILE A 126 52.15 -33.95 63.94
N SER A 127 51.87 -35.24 64.01
CA SER A 127 52.43 -36.29 64.87
C SER A 127 52.40 -36.11 66.39
N THR A 128 51.51 -36.89 67.02
CA THR A 128 51.69 -37.40 68.38
C THR A 128 51.65 -38.93 68.36
N ASN A 129 52.78 -39.55 68.00
CA ASN A 129 53.09 -40.88 68.54
C ASN A 129 53.85 -40.66 69.84
N SER A 130 53.13 -40.69 70.95
CA SER A 130 53.72 -40.97 72.26
C SER A 130 52.60 -41.43 73.20
N SER A 131 52.04 -42.60 72.91
CA SER A 131 51.29 -43.36 73.90
C SER A 131 52.31 -43.94 74.89
N ASP A 132 52.73 -43.11 75.83
CA ASP A 132 53.58 -43.54 76.94
C ASP A 132 52.64 -44.21 77.97
N GLU A 133 52.59 -45.53 77.94
CA GLU A 133 51.76 -46.34 78.82
C GLU A 133 52.24 -46.15 80.27
N PHE A 134 51.47 -45.40 81.07
CA PHE A 134 51.87 -44.98 82.40
C PHE A 134 51.75 -46.14 83.40
N THR A 135 52.78 -46.98 83.48
CA THR A 135 52.82 -48.14 84.38
C THR A 135 53.13 -47.76 85.83
N VAL A 136 52.65 -48.58 86.78
CA VAL A 136 52.67 -48.42 88.26
C VAL A 136 54.04 -48.08 88.87
N ASN A 137 55.12 -48.27 88.12
CA ASN A 137 56.50 -48.13 88.57
C ASN A 137 57.13 -46.74 88.33
N ASN A 138 56.45 -45.80 87.66
CA ASN A 138 57.04 -44.52 87.23
C ASN A 138 56.56 -43.25 87.96
N LEU A 139 55.82 -43.35 89.08
CA LEU A 139 55.41 -42.16 89.85
C LEU A 139 56.57 -41.64 90.69
N LYS A 140 57.33 -40.71 90.12
CA LYS A 140 58.22 -39.86 90.92
C LYS A 140 57.38 -38.88 91.75
N PRO A 141 57.75 -38.60 93.01
CA PRO A 141 57.13 -37.54 93.80
C PRO A 141 57.18 -36.21 93.02
N GLY A 142 56.04 -35.54 92.87
CA GLY A 142 55.95 -34.23 92.22
C GLY A 142 55.29 -34.21 90.84
N VAL A 143 55.14 -35.36 90.15
CA VAL A 143 54.54 -35.36 88.81
C VAL A 143 53.07 -34.93 88.82
N LEU A 144 52.27 -35.38 89.80
CA LEU A 144 50.89 -34.92 89.96
C LEU A 144 50.80 -33.40 90.22
N LYS A 145 51.76 -32.86 90.98
CA LYS A 145 51.84 -31.42 91.26
C LYS A 145 52.17 -30.64 89.99
N GLU A 146 53.09 -31.15 89.17
CA GLU A 146 53.47 -30.57 87.89
C GLU A 146 52.30 -30.59 86.89
N THR A 147 51.62 -31.74 86.75
CA THR A 147 50.46 -31.87 85.86
C THR A 147 49.28 -30.99 86.31
N ALA A 148 49.04 -30.89 87.62
CA ALA A 148 48.02 -30.00 88.16
C ALA A 148 48.38 -28.51 88.00
N GLN A 149 49.67 -28.14 88.16
CA GLN A 149 50.14 -26.78 87.90
C GLN A 149 50.04 -26.42 86.41
N GLU A 150 50.32 -27.37 85.52
CA GLU A 150 50.10 -27.23 84.09
C GLU A 150 48.64 -27.00 83.74
N LEU A 151 47.75 -27.85 84.26
CA LEU A 151 46.31 -27.73 84.04
C LEU A 151 45.80 -26.37 84.54
N LYS A 152 46.22 -25.94 85.72
CA LYS A 152 45.92 -24.60 86.27
C LYS A 152 46.44 -23.48 85.38
N GLY A 153 47.62 -23.65 84.76
CA GLY A 153 48.18 -22.71 83.79
C GLY A 153 47.35 -22.63 82.51
N LEU A 154 46.94 -23.78 81.96
CA LEU A 154 46.11 -23.88 80.76
C LEU A 154 44.71 -23.29 80.98
N ILE A 155 44.07 -23.59 82.11
CA ILE A 155 42.77 -23.02 82.50
C ILE A 155 42.86 -21.50 82.61
N ARG A 156 43.90 -20.95 83.28
CA ARG A 156 44.11 -19.49 83.36
C ARG A 156 44.34 -18.85 82.00
N GLN A 157 44.99 -19.54 81.06
CA GLN A 157 45.22 -19.03 79.71
C GLN A 157 43.93 -19.02 78.88
N LEU A 158 43.08 -20.05 79.01
CA LEU A 158 41.76 -20.07 78.36
C LEU A 158 40.85 -18.96 78.90
N LEU A 159 40.73 -18.84 80.23
CA LEU A 159 39.93 -17.79 80.86
C LEU A 159 40.40 -16.38 80.48
N ARG A 160 41.72 -16.17 80.31
CA ARG A 160 42.25 -14.89 79.80
C ARG A 160 41.93 -14.65 78.33
N ARG A 161 41.87 -15.68 77.49
CA ARG A 161 41.46 -15.57 76.08
C ARG A 161 39.97 -15.22 75.99
N GLU A 162 39.16 -15.91 76.77
CA GLU A 162 37.72 -15.70 76.86
C GLU A 162 37.39 -14.30 77.39
N ALA A 163 38.05 -13.85 78.46
CA ALA A 163 37.92 -12.47 78.97
C ALA A 163 38.35 -11.38 77.98
N LYS A 164 39.17 -11.72 76.97
CA LYS A 164 39.57 -10.83 75.88
C LYS A 164 38.73 -10.98 74.62
N GLY A 165 37.67 -11.81 74.64
CA GLY A 165 36.81 -12.07 73.48
C GLY A 165 37.55 -12.73 72.31
N GLN A 166 38.62 -13.48 72.59
CA GLN A 166 39.41 -14.15 71.57
C GLN A 166 38.82 -15.53 71.28
N CYS A 167 38.47 -15.78 70.01
CA CYS A 167 37.90 -17.07 69.58
C CYS A 167 38.82 -18.22 70.00
N SER A 168 38.29 -19.27 70.63
CA SER A 168 39.04 -20.44 71.15
C SER A 168 39.69 -21.29 70.04
N ALA A 169 39.16 -21.26 68.82
CA ALA A 169 39.70 -22.00 67.68
C ALA A 169 40.86 -21.27 66.97
N CYS A 170 40.75 -19.97 66.66
CA CYS A 170 41.73 -19.28 65.79
C CYS A 170 42.54 -18.16 66.47
N GLY A 171 42.23 -17.81 67.73
CA GLY A 171 42.99 -16.83 68.52
C GLY A 171 42.83 -15.37 68.08
N ARG A 172 42.00 -15.10 67.07
CA ARG A 172 41.66 -13.75 66.62
C ARG A 172 40.75 -13.04 67.64
N SER A 173 40.92 -11.73 67.74
CA SER A 173 40.07 -10.91 68.61
C SER A 173 38.74 -10.64 67.90
N ALA A 174 37.62 -10.99 68.53
CA ALA A 174 36.27 -10.68 68.02
C ALA A 174 36.05 -9.20 67.63
N PRO A 175 36.61 -8.19 68.33
CA PRO A 175 36.41 -6.79 67.94
C PRO A 175 37.14 -6.38 66.66
N GLU A 176 38.33 -6.91 66.35
CA GLU A 176 39.06 -6.56 65.12
C GLU A 176 38.40 -7.16 63.86
N ASP A 177 37.98 -8.42 63.93
CA ASP A 177 37.27 -9.08 62.83
C ASP A 177 35.89 -8.40 62.59
N LYS A 178 35.21 -7.95 63.67
CA LYS A 178 33.95 -7.18 63.54
C LYS A 178 34.16 -5.86 62.80
N ILE A 179 35.22 -5.10 63.13
CA ILE A 179 35.53 -3.82 62.47
C ILE A 179 35.92 -4.04 61.00
N GLN A 180 36.66 -5.11 60.67
CA GLN A 180 36.97 -5.45 59.28
C GLN A 180 35.71 -5.75 58.47
N MET A 181 34.80 -6.55 59.03
CA MET A 181 33.52 -6.85 58.38
C MET A 181 32.66 -5.58 58.18
N GLU A 182 32.61 -4.68 59.16
CA GLU A 182 31.93 -3.39 59.02
C GLU A 182 32.54 -2.54 57.89
N GLN A 183 33.88 -2.49 57.77
CA GLN A 183 34.56 -1.80 56.68
C GLN A 183 34.29 -2.43 55.30
N GLU A 184 34.24 -3.75 55.22
CA GLU A 184 33.91 -4.47 53.98
C GLU A 184 32.47 -4.22 53.55
N ILE A 185 31.53 -4.20 54.50
CA ILE A 185 30.13 -3.83 54.25
C ILE A 185 30.05 -2.39 53.73
N HIS A 186 30.73 -1.43 54.36
CA HIS A 186 30.74 -0.05 53.88
C HIS A 186 31.31 0.07 52.46
N LYS A 187 32.42 -0.61 52.14
CA LYS A 187 32.99 -0.62 50.78
C LYS A 187 32.02 -1.26 49.77
N ALA A 188 31.33 -2.32 50.15
CA ALA A 188 30.35 -2.99 49.30
C ALA A 188 29.13 -2.08 49.03
N LEU A 189 28.65 -1.37 50.06
CA LEU A 189 27.57 -0.38 49.93
C LEU A 189 27.98 0.77 49.02
N GLU A 190 29.17 1.33 49.18
CA GLU A 190 29.70 2.38 48.29
C GLU A 190 29.83 1.90 46.84
N ALA A 191 30.24 0.64 46.62
CA ALA A 191 30.30 0.06 45.28
C ALA A 191 28.89 -0.13 44.68
N LEU A 192 27.92 -0.57 45.49
CA LEU A 192 26.52 -0.68 45.09
C LEU A 192 25.94 0.68 44.68
N ASP A 193 26.23 1.73 45.45
CA ASP A 193 25.77 3.09 45.16
C ASP A 193 26.37 3.61 43.84
N LYS A 194 27.67 3.38 43.61
CA LYS A 194 28.32 3.71 42.34
C LYS A 194 27.68 2.97 41.16
N LEU A 195 27.43 1.67 41.30
CA LEU A 195 26.78 0.88 40.26
C LEU A 195 25.33 1.34 40.02
N ASN A 196 24.61 1.74 41.06
CA ASN A 196 23.26 2.29 40.93
C ASN A 196 23.25 3.61 40.15
N ILE A 197 24.19 4.52 40.45
CA ILE A 197 24.34 5.79 39.71
C ILE A 197 24.69 5.51 38.25
N GLU A 198 25.65 4.61 37.99
CA GLU A 198 26.02 4.23 36.63
C GLU A 198 24.85 3.60 35.86
N LEU A 199 24.05 2.76 36.51
CA LEU A 199 22.87 2.14 35.90
C LEU A 199 21.82 3.20 35.58
N ALA A 200 21.58 4.17 36.46
CA ALA A 200 20.68 5.29 36.20
C ALA A 200 21.15 6.12 34.98
N ASP A 201 22.43 6.48 34.92
CA ASP A 201 23.06 7.18 33.79
C ASP A 201 22.90 6.43 32.46
N LYS A 202 23.07 5.10 32.48
CA LYS A 202 22.90 4.25 31.29
C LYS A 202 21.43 4.18 30.88
N THR A 203 20.52 4.14 31.84
CA THR A 203 19.07 4.13 31.59
C THR A 203 18.61 5.45 30.98
N GLU A 204 19.11 6.59 31.46
CA GLU A 204 18.82 7.91 30.85
C GLU A 204 19.39 8.02 29.44
N LYS A 205 20.63 7.57 29.21
CA LYS A 205 21.25 7.54 27.87
C LYS A 205 20.46 6.66 26.91
N LEU A 206 19.98 5.50 27.36
CA LEU A 206 19.12 4.62 26.56
C LEU A 206 17.81 5.32 26.22
N LYS A 207 17.15 5.97 27.19
CA LYS A 207 15.92 6.74 26.96
C LYS A 207 16.13 7.83 25.91
N ASN A 208 17.17 8.64 26.04
CA ASN A 208 17.48 9.70 25.07
C ASN A 208 17.74 9.14 23.66
N LYS A 209 18.37 7.96 23.57
CA LYS A 209 18.59 7.27 22.28
C LYS A 209 17.29 6.72 21.70
N THR A 210 16.39 6.20 22.52
CA THR A 210 15.05 5.79 22.09
C THR A 210 14.27 6.99 21.54
N ASP A 211 14.28 8.13 22.24
CA ASP A 211 13.61 9.35 21.80
C ASP A 211 14.20 9.87 20.46
N GLU A 212 15.51 9.79 20.27
CA GLU A 212 16.19 10.14 18.99
C GLU A 212 15.78 9.18 17.85
N VAL A 213 15.67 7.88 18.13
CA VAL A 213 15.20 6.89 17.16
C VAL A 213 13.75 7.19 16.75
N ASP A 214 12.88 7.50 17.72
CA ASP A 214 11.48 7.83 17.44
C ASP A 214 11.35 9.10 16.59
N GLN A 215 12.17 10.13 16.87
CA GLN A 215 12.21 11.36 16.07
C GLN A 215 12.67 11.09 14.62
N LEU A 216 13.73 10.28 14.45
CA LEU A 216 14.23 9.91 13.13
C LEU A 216 13.21 9.06 12.36
N GLN A 217 12.51 8.14 13.04
CA GLN A 217 11.43 7.36 12.44
C GLN A 217 10.28 8.26 11.97
N GLN A 218 9.85 9.23 12.78
CA GLN A 218 8.85 10.21 12.38
C GLN A 218 9.30 11.04 11.16
N GLN A 219 10.58 11.45 11.13
CA GLN A 219 11.14 12.19 10.00
C GLN A 219 11.17 11.34 8.72
N ILE A 220 11.53 10.06 8.82
CA ILE A 220 11.49 9.10 7.70
C ILE A 220 10.06 8.96 7.18
N MET A 221 9.07 8.74 8.06
CA MET A 221 7.67 8.62 7.65
C MET A 221 7.16 9.87 6.90
N LEU A 222 7.52 11.06 7.39
CA LEU A 222 7.17 12.32 6.71
C LEU A 222 7.84 12.45 5.34
N LYS A 223 9.12 12.08 5.24
CA LYS A 223 9.87 12.14 3.98
C LYS A 223 9.37 11.11 2.97
N ASP A 224 9.00 9.93 3.41
CA ASP A 224 8.39 8.90 2.56
C ASP A 224 7.03 9.35 2.03
N ALA A 225 6.20 9.97 2.86
CA ALA A 225 4.92 10.55 2.44
C ALA A 225 5.11 11.68 1.42
N GLN A 226 6.07 12.58 1.64
CA GLN A 226 6.43 13.63 0.69
C GLN A 226 6.92 13.05 -0.64
N SER A 227 7.75 12.01 -0.60
CA SER A 227 8.25 11.33 -1.80
C SER A 227 7.11 10.73 -2.61
N LYS A 228 6.19 10.01 -1.95
CA LYS A 228 5.00 9.44 -2.61
C LYS A 228 4.11 10.51 -3.23
N ALA A 229 3.86 11.61 -2.52
CA ALA A 229 3.07 12.72 -3.07
C ALA A 229 3.70 13.32 -4.33
N VAL A 230 5.03 13.52 -4.35
CA VAL A 230 5.74 14.03 -5.53
C VAL A 230 5.75 13.01 -6.67
N GLU A 231 5.84 11.71 -6.38
CA GLU A 231 5.72 10.65 -7.38
C GLU A 231 4.33 10.63 -8.03
N GLU A 232 3.27 10.76 -7.23
CA GLU A 232 1.89 10.86 -7.71
C GLU A 232 1.69 12.10 -8.59
N GLU A 233 2.21 13.27 -8.19
CA GLU A 233 2.16 14.48 -9.03
C GLU A 233 2.92 14.30 -10.35
N ARG A 234 4.12 13.71 -10.31
CA ARG A 234 4.91 13.40 -11.51
C ARG A 234 4.14 12.48 -12.46
N ASP A 235 3.51 11.44 -11.93
CA ASP A 235 2.81 10.46 -12.74
C ASP A 235 1.50 11.01 -13.31
N ASN A 236 0.79 11.86 -12.56
CA ASN A 236 -0.33 12.64 -13.07
C ASN A 236 0.10 13.56 -14.23
N LEU A 237 1.20 14.31 -14.07
CA LEU A 237 1.70 15.20 -15.13
C LEU A 237 2.14 14.41 -16.39
N LYS A 238 2.75 13.24 -16.22
CA LYS A 238 3.08 12.34 -17.34
C LYS A 238 1.83 11.84 -18.04
N TYR A 239 0.81 11.44 -17.29
CA TYR A 239 -0.47 11.01 -17.84
C TYR A 239 -1.14 12.13 -18.64
N ASP A 240 -1.21 13.35 -18.09
CA ASP A 240 -1.77 14.53 -18.77
C ASP A 240 -0.97 14.89 -20.03
N LEU A 241 0.36 14.82 -19.98
CA LEU A 241 1.20 15.08 -21.15
C LEU A 241 0.95 14.04 -22.25
N SER A 242 0.83 12.76 -21.89
CA SER A 242 0.49 11.70 -22.85
C SER A 242 -0.91 11.90 -23.43
N ASN A 243 -1.90 12.21 -22.58
CA ASN A 243 -3.29 12.37 -23.01
C ASN A 243 -3.48 13.62 -23.89
N THR A 244 -2.77 14.72 -23.60
CA THR A 244 -2.76 15.92 -24.44
C THR A 244 -2.06 15.70 -25.78
N HIS A 245 -0.99 14.90 -25.83
CA HIS A 245 -0.35 14.52 -27.09
C HIS A 245 -1.30 13.67 -27.95
N LEU A 246 -1.94 12.67 -27.35
CA LEU A 246 -2.95 11.85 -28.04
C LEU A 246 -4.10 12.71 -28.57
N ALA A 247 -4.61 13.65 -27.76
CA ALA A 247 -5.66 14.58 -28.19
C ALA A 247 -5.22 15.49 -29.35
N LYS A 248 -3.97 15.96 -29.35
CA LYS A 248 -3.39 16.74 -30.46
C LYS A 248 -3.21 15.90 -31.72
N ASP A 249 -2.70 14.68 -31.61
CA ASP A 249 -2.54 13.77 -32.74
C ASP A 249 -3.88 13.41 -33.38
N GLU A 250 -4.91 13.16 -32.56
CA GLU A 250 -6.27 12.95 -33.05
C GLU A 250 -6.82 14.19 -33.76
N LEU A 251 -6.56 15.39 -33.24
CA LEU A 251 -6.96 16.64 -33.86
C LEU A 251 -6.26 16.83 -35.22
N ILE A 252 -4.95 16.54 -35.29
CA ILE A 252 -4.17 16.63 -36.52
C ILE A 252 -4.68 15.63 -37.55
N LYS A 253 -4.94 14.37 -37.16
CA LYS A 253 -5.54 13.36 -38.04
C LYS A 253 -6.89 13.81 -38.58
N LYS A 254 -7.80 14.29 -37.72
CA LYS A 254 -9.10 14.83 -38.15
C LYS A 254 -8.93 16.00 -39.13
N ALA A 255 -7.97 16.89 -38.90
CA ALA A 255 -7.70 18.01 -39.79
C ALA A 255 -7.18 17.55 -41.17
N TRP A 256 -6.31 16.53 -41.20
CA TRP A 256 -5.86 15.90 -42.44
C TRP A 256 -7.03 15.23 -43.18
N ASP A 257 -7.85 14.44 -42.50
CA ASP A 257 -9.03 13.80 -43.10
C ASP A 257 -10.00 14.83 -43.67
N MET A 258 -10.24 15.94 -42.96
CA MET A 258 -11.08 17.03 -43.44
C MET A 258 -10.52 17.69 -44.71
N ARG A 259 -9.20 17.96 -44.74
CA ARG A 259 -8.51 18.50 -45.90
C ARG A 259 -8.60 17.53 -47.07
N ASP A 260 -8.32 16.26 -46.86
CA ASP A 260 -8.28 15.25 -47.91
C ASP A 260 -9.69 15.01 -48.48
N ASN A 261 -10.72 15.01 -47.63
CA ASN A 261 -12.12 15.00 -48.06
C ASN A 261 -12.51 16.26 -48.85
N ALA A 262 -12.00 17.44 -48.47
CA ALA A 262 -12.24 18.67 -49.22
C ALA A 262 -11.55 18.63 -50.59
N VAL A 263 -10.31 18.13 -50.66
CA VAL A 263 -9.57 17.94 -51.92
C VAL A 263 -10.28 16.92 -52.81
N ALA A 264 -10.74 15.80 -52.26
CA ALA A 264 -11.52 14.81 -53.02
C ALA A 264 -12.79 15.41 -53.62
N ARG A 265 -13.55 16.20 -52.85
CA ARG A 265 -14.74 16.92 -53.36
C ARG A 265 -14.40 17.95 -54.43
N LYS A 266 -13.30 18.69 -54.27
CA LYS A 266 -12.81 19.64 -55.28
C LYS A 266 -12.49 18.92 -56.58
N ASN A 267 -11.70 17.85 -56.52
CA ASN A 267 -11.31 17.07 -57.70
C ASN A 267 -12.54 16.46 -58.40
N ALA A 268 -13.51 15.96 -57.63
CA ALA A 268 -14.76 15.43 -58.19
C ALA A 268 -15.54 16.52 -58.96
N CYS A 269 -15.67 17.72 -58.38
CA CYS A 269 -16.31 18.86 -59.03
C CYS A 269 -15.54 19.32 -60.29
N GLU A 270 -14.21 19.32 -60.26
CA GLU A 270 -13.38 19.63 -61.44
C GLU A 270 -13.57 18.62 -62.57
N ILE A 271 -13.70 17.33 -62.25
CA ILE A 271 -14.01 16.28 -63.23
C ILE A 271 -15.40 16.50 -63.83
N GLU A 272 -16.41 16.81 -63.03
CA GLU A 272 -17.76 17.12 -63.52
C GLU A 272 -17.80 18.39 -64.39
N LEU A 273 -17.05 19.41 -64.01
CA LEU A 273 -16.90 20.63 -64.80
C LEU A 273 -16.25 20.33 -66.17
N ALA A 274 -15.21 19.49 -66.20
CA ALA A 274 -14.58 19.07 -67.45
C ALA A 274 -15.57 18.29 -68.34
N LYS A 275 -16.38 17.39 -67.77
CA LYS A 275 -17.43 16.65 -68.49
C LYS A 275 -18.47 17.60 -69.09
N THR A 276 -19.05 18.49 -68.29
CA THR A 276 -20.05 19.44 -68.77
C THR A 276 -19.50 20.38 -69.86
N ARG A 277 -18.22 20.75 -69.79
CA ARG A 277 -17.56 21.52 -70.85
C ARG A 277 -17.45 20.74 -72.15
N ILE A 278 -17.12 19.44 -72.08
CA ILE A 278 -17.11 18.54 -73.25
C ILE A 278 -18.53 18.44 -73.83
N ASP A 279 -19.54 18.24 -72.99
CA ASP A 279 -20.94 18.13 -73.44
C ASP A 279 -21.40 19.40 -74.17
N VAL A 280 -21.06 20.58 -73.66
CA VAL A 280 -21.36 21.87 -74.33
C VAL A 280 -20.66 21.96 -75.68
N MET A 281 -19.39 21.55 -75.78
CA MET A 281 -18.67 21.54 -77.06
C MET A 281 -19.31 20.58 -78.07
N GLN A 282 -19.76 19.40 -77.63
CA GLN A 282 -20.46 18.43 -78.46
C GLN A 282 -21.81 18.97 -78.96
N VAL A 283 -22.62 19.54 -78.07
CA VAL A 283 -23.90 20.16 -78.44
C VAL A 283 -23.70 21.33 -79.39
N ASN A 284 -22.65 22.13 -79.20
CA ASN A 284 -22.31 23.22 -80.12
C ASN A 284 -21.92 22.70 -81.52
N SER A 285 -21.16 21.60 -81.59
CA SER A 285 -20.84 20.94 -82.87
C SER A 285 -22.11 20.47 -83.58
N GLN A 286 -23.00 19.79 -82.85
CA GLN A 286 -24.30 19.33 -83.38
C GLN A 286 -25.16 20.50 -83.86
N LEU A 287 -25.17 21.62 -83.14
CA LEU A 287 -25.89 22.83 -83.54
C LEU A 287 -25.33 23.42 -84.84
N MET A 288 -24.01 23.49 -84.96
CA MET A 288 -23.36 23.98 -86.19
C MET A 288 -23.68 23.09 -87.39
N GLU A 289 -23.65 21.76 -87.23
CA GLU A 289 -24.07 20.80 -88.25
C GLU A 289 -25.55 20.99 -88.66
N ALA A 290 -26.44 21.17 -87.69
CA ALA A 290 -27.86 21.42 -87.96
C ALA A 290 -28.11 22.76 -88.69
N ILE A 291 -27.36 23.81 -88.34
CA ILE A 291 -27.40 25.10 -89.05
C ILE A 291 -26.91 24.92 -90.48
N GLN A 292 -25.80 24.22 -90.68
CA GLN A 292 -25.25 23.95 -92.00
C GLN A 292 -26.25 23.21 -92.89
N GLN A 293 -26.84 22.12 -92.39
CA GLN A 293 -27.91 21.38 -93.10
C GLN A 293 -29.12 22.27 -93.41
N LYS A 294 -29.54 23.13 -92.46
CA LYS A 294 -30.64 24.07 -92.68
C LYS A 294 -30.31 25.07 -93.80
N VAL A 295 -29.09 25.60 -93.83
CA VAL A 295 -28.64 26.54 -94.87
C VAL A 295 -28.65 25.85 -96.23
N GLU A 296 -28.11 24.63 -96.33
CA GLU A 296 -28.08 23.84 -97.57
C GLU A 296 -29.49 23.55 -98.10
N LEU A 297 -30.42 23.10 -97.26
CA LEU A 297 -31.82 22.90 -97.65
C LEU A 297 -32.51 24.21 -98.04
N SER A 298 -32.20 25.32 -97.37
CA SER A 298 -32.76 26.64 -97.74
C SER A 298 -32.28 27.08 -99.12
N GLN A 299 -31.00 26.89 -99.43
CA GLN A 299 -30.43 27.17 -100.75
C GLN A 299 -31.04 26.27 -101.84
N GLN A 300 -31.23 24.98 -101.54
CA GLN A 300 -31.95 24.09 -102.45
C GLN A 300 -33.38 24.60 -102.70
N LEU A 301 -34.14 24.95 -101.66
CA LEU A 301 -35.49 25.50 -101.83
C LEU A 301 -35.50 26.78 -102.69
N GLU A 302 -34.56 27.70 -102.49
CA GLU A 302 -34.40 28.89 -103.32
C GLU A 302 -34.13 28.52 -104.79
N GLN A 303 -33.27 27.53 -105.05
CA GLN A 303 -33.01 27.04 -106.40
C GLN A 303 -34.28 26.44 -107.04
N TRP A 304 -35.00 25.58 -106.32
CA TRP A 304 -36.27 25.00 -106.78
C TRP A 304 -37.33 26.07 -107.06
N GLN A 305 -37.37 27.15 -106.27
CA GLN A 305 -38.26 28.29 -106.52
C GLN A 305 -37.91 28.99 -107.83
N VAL A 306 -36.62 29.24 -108.09
CA VAL A 306 -36.16 29.84 -109.35
C VAL A 306 -36.49 28.94 -110.55
N ASP A 307 -36.21 27.65 -110.46
CA ASP A 307 -36.48 26.69 -111.55
C ASP A 307 -37.98 26.59 -111.85
N MET A 308 -38.83 26.60 -110.82
CA MET A 308 -40.28 26.60 -111.01
C MET A 308 -40.79 27.91 -111.63
N GLN A 309 -40.24 29.06 -111.22
CA GLN A 309 -40.57 30.35 -111.85
C GLN A 309 -40.16 30.37 -113.32
N GLN A 310 -38.97 29.87 -113.66
CA GLN A 310 -38.53 29.74 -115.06
C GLN A 310 -39.45 28.82 -115.86
N LEU A 311 -39.88 27.69 -115.30
CA LEU A 311 -40.83 26.78 -115.96
C LEU A 311 -42.18 27.48 -116.23
N LEU A 312 -42.67 28.28 -115.28
CA LEU A 312 -43.89 29.08 -115.45
C LEU A 312 -43.72 30.15 -116.53
N ASP A 313 -42.59 30.87 -116.53
CA ASP A 313 -42.28 31.90 -117.52
C ASP A 313 -42.14 31.28 -118.92
N ASP A 314 -41.50 30.13 -119.06
CA ASP A 314 -41.40 29.37 -120.31
C ASP A 314 -42.77 28.88 -120.79
N GLN A 315 -43.63 28.39 -119.88
CA GLN A 315 -44.99 28.03 -120.22
C GLN A 315 -45.80 29.24 -120.71
N MET A 316 -45.61 30.42 -120.08
CA MET A 316 -46.26 31.66 -120.50
C MET A 316 -45.76 32.12 -121.88
N ARG A 317 -44.44 32.15 -122.10
CA ARG A 317 -43.82 32.47 -123.40
C ARG A 317 -44.35 31.55 -124.50
N ARG A 318 -44.32 30.23 -124.29
CA ARG A 318 -44.88 29.24 -125.25
C ARG A 318 -46.36 29.45 -125.55
N LYS A 319 -47.16 29.92 -124.58
CA LYS A 319 -48.57 30.24 -124.80
C LYS A 319 -48.74 31.52 -125.62
N LEU A 320 -47.94 32.56 -125.32
CA LEU A 320 -47.92 33.80 -126.09
C LEU A 320 -47.49 33.55 -127.54
N ASP A 321 -46.41 32.80 -127.77
CA ASP A 321 -45.94 32.45 -129.13
C ASP A 321 -47.00 31.69 -129.93
N ARG A 322 -47.76 30.79 -129.27
CA ARG A 322 -48.89 30.09 -129.91
C ARG A 322 -50.03 31.04 -130.27
N LEU A 323 -50.35 32.00 -129.39
CA LEU A 323 -51.40 32.99 -129.63
C LEU A 323 -50.98 33.99 -130.72
N GLU A 324 -49.71 34.39 -130.77
CA GLU A 324 -49.17 35.26 -131.81
C GLU A 324 -49.17 34.53 -133.17
N ASN A 325 -48.68 33.28 -133.22
CA ASN A 325 -48.74 32.46 -134.43
C ASN A 325 -50.18 32.10 -134.85
N SER A 326 -51.14 32.06 -133.92
CA SER A 326 -52.57 31.89 -134.22
C SER A 326 -53.28 33.22 -134.56
N GLY A 327 -52.73 34.36 -134.11
CA GLY A 327 -53.27 35.71 -134.29
C GLY A 327 -52.84 36.39 -135.58
N VAL A 328 -51.76 35.93 -136.22
CA VAL A 328 -51.37 36.34 -137.58
C VAL A 328 -52.40 35.94 -138.65
N PHE A 329 -53.38 35.08 -138.33
CA PHE A 329 -54.54 34.82 -139.21
C PHE A 329 -55.79 35.69 -138.91
N ALA A 330 -55.81 36.50 -137.84
CA ALA A 330 -57.00 37.24 -137.41
C ALA A 330 -56.80 38.76 -137.21
N ALA A 331 -55.58 39.28 -137.29
CA ALA A 331 -55.29 40.72 -137.07
C ALA A 331 -55.14 41.53 -138.37
N LYS A 332 -56.09 41.40 -139.32
CA LYS A 332 -56.26 42.31 -140.47
C LYS A 332 -57.68 42.86 -140.53
N ALA A 333 -58.14 43.49 -139.45
CA ALA A 333 -59.33 44.33 -139.49
C ALA A 333 -59.31 45.36 -138.35
N LEU A 334 -59.29 46.63 -138.76
CA LEU A 334 -59.80 47.80 -138.06
C LEU A 334 -58.85 48.56 -137.10
N ASN A 335 -58.16 49.51 -137.74
CA ASN A 335 -57.72 50.80 -137.20
C ASN A 335 -58.87 51.60 -136.56
N GLY A 336 -58.53 52.43 -135.57
CA GLY A 336 -59.07 53.79 -135.44
C GLY A 336 -59.27 54.29 -134.00
N SER A 337 -58.52 55.35 -133.63
CA SER A 337 -58.90 56.53 -132.79
C SER A 337 -59.49 56.29 -131.38
N ASP A 338 -59.27 57.07 -130.32
CA ASP A 338 -58.57 58.32 -130.03
C ASP A 338 -58.62 58.50 -128.48
N SER A 339 -57.66 59.28 -127.96
CA SER A 339 -57.77 60.25 -126.84
C SER A 339 -58.10 59.88 -125.38
N ASP A 340 -57.19 60.39 -124.52
CA ASP A 340 -57.38 61.19 -123.29
C ASP A 340 -57.66 60.58 -121.89
N SER A 341 -56.70 60.90 -121.00
CA SER A 341 -56.86 61.54 -119.67
C SER A 341 -57.08 60.74 -118.36
N SER A 342 -56.02 60.75 -117.54
CA SER A 342 -55.94 61.19 -116.12
C SER A 342 -56.51 60.38 -114.92
N SER A 343 -55.66 60.36 -113.86
CA SER A 343 -55.94 60.19 -112.40
C SER A 343 -56.24 58.74 -111.92
N SER A 344 -55.92 58.24 -110.73
CA SER A 344 -55.52 58.80 -109.42
C SER A 344 -55.02 57.69 -108.47
N THR A 345 -54.04 58.04 -107.61
CA THR A 345 -53.80 57.63 -106.19
C THR A 345 -54.23 56.26 -105.62
N LYS A 346 -53.31 55.55 -104.91
CA LYS A 346 -53.32 55.32 -103.43
C LYS A 346 -52.42 54.15 -102.95
N ASN A 347 -51.50 54.48 -102.03
CA ASN A 347 -51.05 53.82 -100.78
C ASN A 347 -50.95 52.26 -100.62
N SER A 348 -49.71 51.82 -100.37
CA SER A 348 -49.14 50.89 -99.33
C SER A 348 -50.06 50.07 -98.38
N PRO A 349 -49.61 49.00 -97.64
CA PRO A 349 -48.23 48.67 -97.24
C PRO A 349 -47.81 47.17 -97.17
N LYS A 350 -46.51 47.00 -96.88
CA LYS A 350 -45.73 45.77 -96.61
C LYS A 350 -46.26 44.99 -95.38
N LYS A 351 -46.17 43.65 -95.41
CA LYS A 351 -46.30 42.78 -94.23
C LYS A 351 -45.10 41.84 -94.11
N THR A 352 -44.30 42.07 -93.07
CA THR A 352 -43.30 41.16 -92.50
C THR A 352 -43.99 40.10 -91.64
N PHE A 353 -43.71 38.82 -91.87
CA PHE A 353 -44.05 37.75 -90.93
C PHE A 353 -42.79 37.29 -90.19
N LYS A 354 -42.79 37.47 -88.86
CA LYS A 354 -41.85 36.83 -87.93
C LYS A 354 -42.61 35.70 -87.23
N ILE A 355 -42.07 34.49 -87.25
CA ILE A 355 -42.51 33.36 -86.42
C ILE A 355 -41.27 32.82 -85.72
N PHE A 356 -41.18 33.02 -84.40
CA PHE A 356 -40.37 32.21 -83.49
C PHE A 356 -40.94 32.37 -82.08
N ALA A 357 -41.64 31.34 -81.61
CA ALA A 357 -41.91 31.11 -80.20
C ALA A 357 -42.25 29.62 -80.06
N LEU A 358 -41.32 28.82 -79.53
CA LEU A 358 -41.58 27.53 -78.89
C LEU A 358 -40.26 27.00 -78.32
N LEU A 359 -39.98 27.30 -77.05
CA LEU A 359 -39.09 26.48 -76.23
C LEU A 359 -39.41 26.73 -74.76
N SER A 360 -40.30 25.89 -74.24
CA SER A 360 -40.47 25.62 -72.82
C SER A 360 -40.61 24.11 -72.69
N HIS A 361 -39.54 23.43 -72.22
CA HIS A 361 -39.59 22.22 -71.39
C HIS A 361 -38.20 21.55 -71.31
N LEU A 362 -37.56 21.66 -70.14
CA LEU A 362 -37.03 20.56 -69.30
C LEU A 362 -35.89 21.10 -68.40
N ARG A 363 -36.27 21.52 -67.19
CA ARG A 363 -35.38 21.51 -66.02
C ARG A 363 -35.90 20.41 -65.11
N ARG A 364 -35.25 19.23 -65.12
CA ARG A 364 -35.49 18.18 -64.14
C ARG A 364 -34.14 17.58 -63.74
N SER A 365 -33.65 18.01 -62.58
CA SER A 365 -32.50 17.41 -61.90
C SER A 365 -32.89 16.06 -61.29
N PRO A 366 -32.02 15.04 -61.30
CA PRO A 366 -32.16 13.87 -60.45
C PRO A 366 -31.51 14.14 -59.08
N ALA A 367 -32.29 13.98 -58.02
CA ALA A 367 -31.79 13.90 -56.65
C ALA A 367 -31.36 12.46 -56.35
N THR A 368 -30.09 12.26 -56.01
CA THR A 368 -29.56 11.00 -55.47
C THR A 368 -29.67 11.00 -53.94
N SER A 369 -30.63 10.21 -53.45
CA SER A 369 -30.52 9.17 -52.41
C SER A 369 -29.80 9.41 -51.06
N SER A 370 -30.47 8.92 -50.01
CA SER A 370 -29.90 8.16 -48.88
C SER A 370 -29.50 8.89 -47.60
N THR A 371 -30.38 8.83 -46.59
CA THR A 371 -30.05 8.32 -45.24
C THR A 371 -31.35 8.11 -44.45
N ALA A 372 -31.78 6.86 -44.30
CA ALA A 372 -32.74 6.45 -43.29
C ALA A 372 -32.21 5.17 -42.62
N THR A 373 -31.97 5.33 -41.33
CA THR A 373 -31.40 4.39 -40.38
C THR A 373 -32.36 3.24 -40.10
N ALA A 374 -31.91 2.01 -40.36
CA ALA A 374 -32.56 0.80 -39.90
C ALA A 374 -32.18 0.54 -38.43
N SER A 375 -33.18 0.59 -37.56
CA SER A 375 -33.13 0.08 -36.19
C SER A 375 -33.24 -1.45 -36.21
N GLY A 376 -32.13 -2.15 -36.02
CA GLY A 376 -32.08 -3.58 -35.78
C GLY A 376 -31.84 -3.86 -34.29
N ASN A 377 -32.86 -4.40 -33.62
CA ASN A 377 -32.68 -5.18 -32.39
C ASN A 377 -31.94 -6.48 -32.73
N PRO A 378 -31.15 -7.02 -31.79
CA PRO A 378 -31.21 -8.45 -31.54
C PRO A 378 -31.50 -8.74 -30.07
N ALA A 379 -32.45 -9.64 -29.87
CA ALA A 379 -32.69 -10.34 -28.63
C ALA A 379 -31.63 -11.44 -28.43
N GLY A 380 -31.30 -11.69 -27.15
CA GLY A 380 -31.08 -13.04 -26.63
C GLY A 380 -29.70 -13.69 -26.85
N GLY A 381 -28.93 -13.82 -25.78
CA GLY A 381 -27.72 -14.63 -25.74
C GLY A 381 -27.24 -14.86 -24.30
N ASN A 382 -27.87 -15.82 -23.63
CA ASN A 382 -27.41 -16.47 -22.40
C ASN A 382 -25.97 -17.02 -22.57
N SER A 383 -25.11 -16.82 -21.58
CA SER A 383 -24.11 -17.83 -21.20
C SER A 383 -23.62 -17.60 -19.77
N ASN A 384 -24.09 -18.47 -18.89
CA ASN A 384 -23.42 -18.87 -17.65
C ASN A 384 -22.01 -19.45 -17.93
N SER A 385 -21.23 -19.53 -16.84
CA SER A 385 -20.11 -20.46 -16.59
C SER A 385 -18.70 -19.97 -16.96
N ALA A 386 -17.97 -19.44 -15.97
CA ALA A 386 -16.94 -20.17 -15.21
C ALA A 386 -16.44 -19.30 -14.05
#